data_AF-A0A9P8JPP5-F1
#
_entry.id   AF-A0A9P8JPP5-F1
#
_cell.length_a   1.000
_cell.length_b   1.000
_cell.length_c   1.000
_cell.angle_alpha   90.00
_cell.angle_beta   90.00
_cell.angle_gamma   90.00
#
_symmetry.space_group_name_H-M   'P 1'
#
loop_
_entity.id
_entity.type
_entity.pdbx_description
1 polymer ?
#
loop_
_entity_poly.entity_id
_entity_poly.type
_entity_poly.pdbx_seq_one_letter_code
_entity_poly.pdbx_strand_id
1 'polypeptide(L)'
;EAVDLLCKMMKSRNYNIHESVLNTFLHLRLLSEFAHRSSSTRTDKNEDEPVVKQKQKREFRTKKERKRLREVKGVEKELREADATVSHEERDKNQSEMLKLVFVAYFRILKQRVPQLMGAVLEGLARYAHLINQDFFGDILEALRELVISTEAAEQALAEEDEDASTAPRNINRESLLCIITAFALLQGQDVVKSVGSLHLDLEFFITHLYKTLLPSSMNPDLELSAKSLRLRDPDGNDDEALLPQQAKHKINVQTTTVLLLRSLSSVLLPPQNLRSVPPLRLAAFAKQLLTISLQLPEKSCLAMMGLLQQVAKVQGKKIAALWYTEERKGDGVFNPLREEVEGSNPFATTIWEGELLRQHFCPQVRESIVALEKGIVASRS
;
A
#
# COMPACT_ATOMS: atom_id res chain seq x y z
N GLU A 1 -22.82 2.57 15.85
CA GLU A 1 -23.58 1.39 16.33
C GLU A 1 -23.13 0.06 15.70
N ALA A 2 -23.28 -0.14 14.38
CA ALA A 2 -22.91 -1.41 13.73
C ALA A 2 -21.45 -1.83 13.96
N VAL A 3 -20.51 -0.87 13.85
CA VAL A 3 -19.09 -1.11 14.13
C VAL A 3 -18.84 -1.51 15.59
N ASP A 4 -19.53 -0.90 16.55
CA ASP A 4 -19.41 -1.24 17.97
C ASP A 4 -19.89 -2.67 18.26
N LEU A 5 -21.04 -3.06 17.69
CA LEU A 5 -21.53 -4.44 17.78
C LEU A 5 -20.58 -5.45 17.15
N LEU A 6 -20.01 -5.13 15.98
CA LEU A 6 -19.00 -5.96 15.33
C LEU A 6 -17.76 -6.10 16.23
N CYS A 7 -17.20 -4.99 16.74
CA CYS A 7 -16.04 -5.04 17.61
C CYS A 7 -16.29 -5.86 18.89
N LYS A 8 -17.48 -5.76 19.50
CA LYS A 8 -17.89 -6.59 20.66
C LYS A 8 -17.97 -8.06 20.29
N MET A 9 -18.60 -8.39 19.15
CA MET A 9 -18.66 -9.76 18.64
C MET A 9 -17.25 -10.32 18.40
N MET A 10 -16.36 -9.56 17.76
CA MET A 10 -15.01 -9.99 17.47
C MET A 10 -14.23 -10.31 18.76
N LYS A 11 -14.36 -9.45 19.76
CA LYS A 11 -13.73 -9.61 21.06
C LYS A 11 -14.28 -10.81 21.83
N SER A 12 -15.59 -11.06 21.77
CA SER A 12 -16.23 -12.22 22.43
C SER A 12 -15.77 -13.56 21.85
N ARG A 13 -15.39 -13.60 20.58
CA ARG A 13 -14.95 -14.80 19.87
C ARG A 13 -13.42 -14.94 19.82
N ASN A 14 -12.68 -14.17 20.61
CA ASN A 14 -11.21 -14.13 20.60
C ASN A 14 -10.62 -14.02 19.17
N TYR A 15 -11.29 -13.25 18.30
CA TYR A 15 -10.84 -12.99 16.92
C TYR A 15 -10.70 -14.23 16.02
N ASN A 16 -11.36 -15.34 16.37
CA ASN A 16 -11.51 -16.48 15.45
C ASN A 16 -12.65 -16.22 14.45
N ILE A 17 -12.34 -15.46 13.41
CA ILE A 17 -13.32 -14.92 12.45
C ILE A 17 -12.73 -15.00 11.06
N HIS A 18 -13.61 -15.14 10.07
CA HIS A 18 -13.24 -15.08 8.67
C HIS A 18 -12.85 -13.65 8.26
N GLU A 19 -11.83 -13.52 7.41
CA GLU A 19 -11.28 -12.26 6.89
C GLU A 19 -12.36 -11.31 6.34
N SER A 20 -13.41 -11.88 5.73
CA SER A 20 -14.53 -11.12 5.16
C SER A 20 -15.22 -10.16 6.12
N VAL A 21 -15.28 -10.51 7.41
CA VAL A 21 -15.92 -9.64 8.41
C VAL A 21 -15.04 -8.42 8.65
N LEU A 22 -13.73 -8.59 8.68
CA LEU A 22 -12.78 -7.50 8.86
C LEU A 22 -12.73 -6.60 7.61
N ASN A 23 -12.83 -7.20 6.43
CA ASN A 23 -12.90 -6.49 5.15
C ASN A 23 -14.09 -5.52 5.05
N THR A 24 -15.16 -5.71 5.85
CA THR A 24 -16.24 -4.73 5.91
C THR A 24 -15.78 -3.37 6.43
N PHE A 25 -14.76 -3.33 7.30
CA PHE A 25 -14.18 -2.08 7.79
C PHE A 25 -13.47 -1.30 6.70
N LEU A 26 -12.93 -1.95 5.67
CA LEU A 26 -12.31 -1.29 4.51
C LEU A 26 -13.34 -0.56 3.64
N HIS A 27 -14.63 -0.87 3.77
CA HIS A 27 -15.70 -0.18 3.04
C HIS A 27 -16.28 1.02 3.81
N LEU A 28 -15.73 1.34 4.99
CA LEU A 28 -16.13 2.52 5.74
C LEU A 28 -15.75 3.77 4.94
N ARG A 29 -16.77 4.49 4.48
CA ARG A 29 -16.64 5.81 3.83
C ARG A 29 -16.49 6.86 4.93
N LEU A 30 -15.24 7.24 5.19
CA LEU A 30 -14.89 8.26 6.17
C LEU A 30 -14.99 9.66 5.54
N LEU A 31 -15.19 10.70 6.36
CA LEU A 31 -15.37 12.10 5.93
C LEU A 31 -14.20 12.64 5.08
N SER A 32 -12.99 12.06 5.16
CA SER A 32 -11.88 12.42 4.26
C SER A 32 -12.15 12.08 2.79
N GLU A 33 -12.96 11.05 2.51
CA GLU A 33 -13.45 10.73 1.16
C GLU A 33 -14.53 11.73 0.70
N PHE A 34 -15.27 12.36 1.62
CA PHE A 34 -16.27 13.38 1.28
C PHE A 34 -15.64 14.72 0.91
N ALA A 35 -14.52 15.11 1.53
CA ALA A 35 -13.83 16.36 1.17
C ALA A 35 -13.39 16.35 -0.31
N HIS A 36 -12.85 15.23 -0.80
CA HIS A 36 -12.41 15.07 -2.19
C HIS A 36 -13.56 14.70 -3.16
N ARG A 37 -14.67 14.14 -2.67
CA ARG A 37 -15.89 13.85 -3.47
C ARG A 37 -17.05 14.80 -3.17
N SER A 38 -16.71 16.06 -2.89
CA SER A 38 -17.69 17.17 -2.92
C SER A 38 -18.18 17.46 -4.35
N SER A 39 -17.64 16.79 -5.38
CA SER A 39 -18.15 16.82 -6.74
C SER A 39 -18.60 15.42 -7.18
N SER A 40 -19.87 15.33 -7.56
CA SER A 40 -20.49 14.22 -8.31
C SER A 40 -20.47 12.83 -7.64
N THR A 41 -21.35 12.61 -6.68
CA THR A 41 -22.21 11.40 -6.71
C THR A 41 -23.51 11.67 -5.96
N ARG A 42 -24.29 12.59 -6.53
CA ARG A 42 -25.72 12.67 -6.28
C ARG A 42 -26.31 11.36 -6.80
N THR A 43 -26.78 10.53 -5.88
CA THR A 43 -27.44 9.25 -6.14
C THR A 43 -28.44 9.39 -7.29
N ASP A 44 -28.33 8.52 -8.29
CA ASP A 44 -29.21 8.32 -9.45
C ASP A 44 -30.57 9.00 -9.37
N LYS A 45 -30.60 10.26 -9.79
CA LYS A 45 -31.80 10.87 -10.38
C LYS A 45 -31.36 11.35 -11.75
N ASN A 46 -31.79 10.65 -12.78
CA ASN A 46 -31.69 11.04 -14.18
C ASN A 46 -31.68 12.57 -14.32
N GLU A 47 -30.56 13.14 -14.74
CA GLU A 47 -30.33 14.60 -14.75
C GLU A 47 -30.97 15.33 -15.94
N ASP A 48 -31.84 14.68 -16.71
CA ASP A 48 -32.54 15.29 -17.87
C ASP A 48 -34.07 15.34 -17.74
N GLU A 49 -34.62 15.31 -16.53
CA GLU A 49 -35.98 15.82 -16.32
C GLU A 49 -35.92 17.22 -15.68
N PRO A 50 -36.33 18.28 -16.40
CA PRO A 50 -36.58 19.55 -15.73
C PRO A 50 -37.68 19.27 -14.71
N VAL A 51 -37.34 19.35 -13.42
CA VAL A 51 -38.34 19.38 -12.35
C VAL A 51 -39.11 20.68 -12.53
N VAL A 52 -40.12 20.64 -13.41
CA VAL A 52 -41.17 21.62 -13.51
C VAL A 52 -41.82 21.58 -12.14
N LYS A 53 -41.41 22.51 -11.27
CA LYS A 53 -42.14 22.81 -10.04
C LYS A 53 -43.54 23.18 -10.51
N GLN A 54 -44.45 22.21 -10.53
CA GLN A 54 -45.85 22.45 -10.80
C GLN A 54 -46.23 23.62 -9.90
N LYS A 55 -46.63 24.75 -10.52
CA LYS A 55 -47.11 25.91 -9.79
C LYS A 55 -48.35 25.45 -9.03
N GLN A 56 -48.16 25.03 -7.79
CA GLN A 56 -49.24 24.70 -6.88
C GLN A 56 -50.17 25.92 -6.87
N LYS A 57 -51.47 25.67 -7.11
CA LYS A 57 -52.49 26.73 -7.13
C LYS A 57 -52.32 27.57 -5.87
N ARG A 58 -52.04 28.87 -6.05
CA ARG A 58 -51.85 29.80 -4.93
C ARG A 58 -53.21 30.02 -4.29
N GLU A 59 -53.49 29.31 -3.21
CA GLU A 59 -54.69 29.53 -2.41
C GLU A 59 -54.71 30.97 -1.87
N PHE A 60 -55.88 31.59 -1.91
CA PHE A 60 -56.07 32.95 -1.40
C PHE A 60 -56.00 32.94 0.13
N ARG A 61 -54.81 33.25 0.65
CA ARG A 61 -54.56 33.42 2.08
C ARG A 61 -54.69 34.88 2.53
N THR A 62 -55.21 35.06 3.75
CA THR A 62 -55.36 36.36 4.41
C THR A 62 -54.01 37.03 4.71
N LYS A 63 -53.98 38.37 4.85
CA LYS A 63 -52.73 39.13 5.12
C LYS A 63 -52.00 38.63 6.39
N LYS A 64 -52.75 38.29 7.45
CA LYS A 64 -52.22 37.77 8.73
C LYS A 64 -51.56 36.40 8.55
N GLU A 65 -52.18 35.51 7.78
CA GLU A 65 -51.67 34.16 7.53
C GLU A 65 -50.41 34.15 6.66
N ARG A 66 -50.31 35.09 5.69
CA ARG A 66 -49.08 35.29 4.90
C ARG A 66 -47.90 35.77 5.73
N LYS A 67 -48.14 36.63 6.74
CA LYS A 67 -47.09 37.07 7.68
C LYS A 67 -46.57 35.89 8.50
N ARG A 68 -47.47 35.10 9.08
CA ARG A 68 -47.14 33.88 9.86
C ARG A 68 -46.34 32.86 9.04
N LEU A 69 -46.69 32.63 7.77
CA LEU A 69 -45.95 31.71 6.90
C LEU A 69 -44.55 32.18 6.52
N ARG A 70 -44.33 33.50 6.44
CA ARG A 70 -42.98 34.05 6.22
C ARG A 70 -42.12 33.86 7.46
N GLU A 71 -42.69 34.09 8.64
CA GLU A 71 -42.03 33.84 9.92
C GLU A 71 -41.69 32.36 10.09
N VAL A 72 -42.65 31.45 9.84
CA VAL A 72 -42.41 29.99 9.88
C VAL A 72 -41.33 29.55 8.88
N LYS A 73 -41.30 30.12 7.67
CA LYS A 73 -40.23 29.81 6.69
C LYS A 73 -38.87 30.38 7.09
N GLY A 74 -38.84 31.52 7.78
CA GLY A 74 -37.62 32.06 8.38
C GLY A 74 -37.08 31.10 9.44
N VAL A 75 -37.95 30.69 10.37
CA VAL A 75 -37.61 29.72 11.41
C VAL A 75 -37.22 28.36 10.82
N GLU A 76 -37.87 27.87 9.76
CA GLU A 76 -37.50 26.59 9.12
C GLU A 76 -36.12 26.68 8.43
N LYS A 77 -35.75 27.86 7.93
CA LYS A 77 -34.42 28.09 7.36
C LYS A 77 -33.35 28.11 8.46
N GLU A 78 -33.62 28.82 9.55
CA GLU A 78 -32.74 28.87 10.73
C GLU A 78 -32.59 27.47 11.36
N LEU A 79 -33.68 26.71 11.49
CA LEU A 79 -33.67 25.33 11.96
C LEU A 79 -32.82 24.44 11.03
N ARG A 80 -32.97 24.60 9.70
CA ARG A 80 -32.20 23.82 8.73
C ARG A 80 -30.70 24.16 8.74
N GLU A 81 -30.34 25.43 9.00
CA GLU A 81 -28.95 25.85 9.16
C GLU A 81 -28.36 25.29 10.46
N ALA A 82 -29.11 25.33 11.57
CA ALA A 82 -28.70 24.75 12.85
C ALA A 82 -28.60 23.22 12.79
N ASP A 83 -29.56 22.54 12.16
CA ASP A 83 -29.53 21.09 11.96
C ASP A 83 -28.32 20.67 11.11
N ALA A 84 -27.94 21.48 10.11
CA ALA A 84 -26.78 21.20 9.29
C ALA A 84 -25.48 21.25 10.10
N THR A 85 -25.27 22.28 10.93
CA THR A 85 -24.05 22.42 11.76
C THR A 85 -23.97 21.32 12.82
N VAL A 86 -25.06 21.04 13.53
CA VAL A 86 -25.13 19.97 14.53
C VAL A 86 -24.84 18.62 13.88
N SER A 87 -25.40 18.36 12.68
CA SER A 87 -25.17 17.13 11.95
C SER A 87 -23.73 16.96 11.45
N HIS A 88 -22.97 18.04 11.26
CA HIS A 88 -21.54 17.96 10.94
C HIS A 88 -20.71 17.60 12.18
N GLU A 89 -20.92 18.28 13.30
CA GLU A 89 -20.20 18.00 14.55
C GLU A 89 -20.46 16.60 15.10
N GLU A 90 -21.72 16.13 15.04
CA GLU A 90 -22.08 14.78 15.44
C GLU A 90 -21.44 13.72 14.54
N ARG A 91 -21.32 13.97 13.23
CA ARG A 91 -20.64 13.06 12.31
C ARG A 91 -19.15 12.96 12.62
N ASP A 92 -18.49 14.08 12.90
CA ASP A 92 -17.07 14.09 13.27
C ASP A 92 -16.80 13.32 14.57
N LYS A 93 -17.66 13.52 15.59
CA LYS A 93 -17.59 12.77 16.86
C LYS A 93 -17.80 11.27 16.64
N ASN A 94 -18.88 10.90 15.93
CA ASN A 94 -19.20 9.51 15.63
C ASN A 94 -18.11 8.83 14.80
N GLN A 95 -17.50 9.54 13.84
CA GLN A 95 -16.39 9.02 13.06
C GLN A 95 -15.16 8.79 13.94
N SER A 96 -14.82 9.74 14.81
CA SER A 96 -13.67 9.64 15.70
C SER A 96 -13.81 8.44 16.65
N GLU A 97 -15.00 8.24 17.21
CA GLU A 97 -15.31 7.07 18.05
C GLU A 97 -15.28 5.76 17.26
N MET A 98 -15.84 5.75 16.06
CA MET A 98 -15.80 4.59 15.17
C MET A 98 -14.37 4.20 14.80
N LEU A 99 -13.53 5.17 14.42
CA LEU A 99 -12.12 4.95 14.09
C LEU A 99 -11.35 4.43 15.31
N LYS A 100 -11.61 4.97 16.50
CA LYS A 100 -11.01 4.47 17.73
C LYS A 100 -11.34 3.00 17.96
N LEU A 101 -12.59 2.58 17.76
CA LEU A 101 -13.01 1.18 17.90
C LEU A 101 -12.34 0.28 16.85
N VAL A 102 -12.28 0.71 15.59
CA VAL A 102 -11.64 -0.02 14.49
C VAL A 102 -10.14 -0.20 14.77
N PHE A 103 -9.42 0.85 15.16
CA PHE A 103 -8.00 0.77 15.47
C PHE A 103 -7.73 -0.10 16.70
N VAL A 104 -8.54 -0.01 17.76
CA VAL A 104 -8.41 -0.91 18.91
C VAL A 104 -8.60 -2.37 18.50
N ALA A 105 -9.53 -2.67 17.59
CA ALA A 105 -9.69 -4.02 17.05
C ALA A 105 -8.47 -4.47 16.24
N TYR A 106 -7.96 -3.62 15.33
CA TYR A 106 -6.76 -3.90 14.54
C TYR A 106 -5.51 -4.12 15.41
N PHE A 107 -5.23 -3.25 16.37
CA PHE A 107 -4.07 -3.40 17.26
C PHE A 107 -4.17 -4.64 18.13
N ARG A 108 -5.37 -5.05 18.54
CA ARG A 108 -5.52 -6.28 19.31
C ARG A 108 -5.24 -7.51 18.46
N ILE A 109 -5.71 -7.53 17.21
CA ILE A 109 -5.40 -8.61 16.26
C ILE A 109 -3.90 -8.63 15.96
N LEU A 110 -3.28 -7.46 15.75
CA LEU A 110 -1.84 -7.30 15.53
C LEU A 110 -1.03 -7.87 16.70
N LYS A 111 -1.41 -7.54 17.95
CA LYS A 111 -0.76 -8.08 19.16
C LYS A 111 -0.99 -9.58 19.36
N GLN A 112 -2.15 -10.10 18.95
CA GLN A 112 -2.47 -11.53 19.05
C GLN A 112 -1.85 -12.37 17.92
N ARG A 113 -1.30 -11.73 16.87
CA ARG A 113 -0.66 -12.36 15.71
C ARG A 113 -1.52 -13.46 15.08
N VAL A 114 -2.79 -13.15 14.80
CA VAL A 114 -3.72 -14.11 14.19
C VAL A 114 -3.44 -14.19 12.68
N PRO A 115 -2.82 -15.27 12.17
CA PRO A 115 -2.25 -15.31 10.82
C PRO A 115 -3.30 -15.08 9.73
N GLN A 116 -4.48 -15.70 9.86
CA GLN A 116 -5.57 -15.59 8.90
C GLN A 116 -6.16 -14.18 8.73
N LEU A 117 -5.91 -13.26 9.67
CA LEU A 117 -6.43 -11.89 9.65
C LEU A 117 -5.35 -10.84 9.36
N MET A 118 -4.06 -11.22 9.39
CA MET A 118 -2.95 -10.27 9.30
C MET A 118 -3.00 -9.43 8.03
N GLY A 119 -3.22 -10.05 6.87
CA GLY A 119 -3.28 -9.34 5.60
C GLY A 119 -4.33 -8.21 5.60
N ALA A 120 -5.56 -8.52 6.00
CA ALA A 120 -6.64 -7.55 6.07
C ALA A 120 -6.43 -6.45 7.13
N VAL A 121 -5.83 -6.78 8.28
CA VAL A 121 -5.47 -5.77 9.30
C VAL A 121 -4.44 -4.79 8.74
N LEU A 122 -3.36 -5.30 8.14
CA LEU A 122 -2.28 -4.48 7.59
C LEU A 122 -2.79 -3.60 6.44
N GLU A 123 -3.64 -4.14 5.56
CA GLU A 123 -4.28 -3.33 4.51
C GLU A 123 -5.14 -2.20 5.10
N GLY A 124 -5.92 -2.50 6.15
CA GLY A 124 -6.72 -1.50 6.87
C GLY A 124 -5.87 -0.42 7.53
N LEU A 125 -4.77 -0.80 8.18
CA LEU A 125 -3.83 0.13 8.78
C LEU A 125 -3.16 1.02 7.71
N ALA A 126 -2.73 0.45 6.57
CA ALA A 126 -2.18 1.26 5.46
C ALA A 126 -3.21 2.26 4.91
N ARG A 127 -4.47 1.85 4.72
CA ARG A 127 -5.50 2.74 4.17
C ARG A 127 -5.85 3.89 5.12
N TYR A 128 -5.95 3.59 6.41
CA TYR A 128 -6.35 4.56 7.44
C TYR A 128 -5.15 5.20 8.16
N ALA A 129 -3.92 4.95 7.71
CA ALA A 129 -2.68 5.45 8.31
C ALA A 129 -2.70 6.96 8.57
N HIS A 130 -3.23 7.74 7.61
CA HIS A 130 -3.34 9.19 7.68
C HIS A 130 -4.31 9.73 8.75
N LEU A 131 -5.14 8.87 9.35
CA LEU A 131 -6.15 9.23 10.35
C LEU A 131 -5.78 8.77 11.76
N ILE A 132 -4.65 8.11 11.92
CA ILE A 132 -4.16 7.61 13.21
C ILE A 132 -3.46 8.75 13.96
N ASN A 133 -3.65 8.81 15.28
CA ASN A 133 -2.94 9.78 16.11
C ASN A 133 -1.44 9.44 16.19
N GLN A 134 -0.58 10.45 16.11
CA GLN A 134 0.87 10.33 16.05
C GLN A 134 1.47 9.61 17.25
N ASP A 135 0.86 9.76 18.42
CA ASP A 135 1.32 9.15 19.67
C ASP A 135 1.33 7.60 19.61
N PHE A 136 0.52 6.98 18.75
CA PHE A 136 0.48 5.52 18.61
C PHE A 136 1.48 4.98 17.59
N PHE A 137 2.15 5.82 16.80
CA PHE A 137 3.00 5.35 15.71
C PHE A 137 4.22 4.57 16.17
N GLY A 138 4.84 4.96 17.29
CA GLY A 138 5.96 4.21 17.88
C GLY A 138 5.58 2.76 18.17
N ASP A 139 4.50 2.56 18.93
CA ASP A 139 3.97 1.22 19.26
C ASP A 139 3.63 0.39 18.02
N ILE A 140 3.15 1.02 16.95
CA ILE A 140 2.80 0.34 15.70
C ILE A 140 4.06 -0.06 14.94
N LEU A 141 5.04 0.83 14.81
CA LEU A 141 6.29 0.53 14.11
C LEU A 141 7.08 -0.55 14.83
N GLU A 142 7.10 -0.54 16.17
CA GLU A 142 7.70 -1.60 16.97
C GLU A 142 7.00 -2.94 16.75
N ALA A 143 5.65 -2.97 16.76
CA ALA A 143 4.89 -4.18 16.48
C ALA A 143 5.10 -4.70 15.05
N LEU A 144 5.23 -3.82 14.06
CA LEU A 144 5.54 -4.19 12.67
C LEU A 144 6.96 -4.73 12.54
N ARG A 145 7.93 -4.12 13.22
CA ARG A 145 9.32 -4.59 13.26
C ARG A 145 9.42 -5.98 13.88
N GLU A 146 8.76 -6.18 15.02
CA GLU A 146 8.73 -7.49 15.69
C GLU A 146 8.07 -8.56 14.80
N LEU A 147 7.05 -8.19 14.03
CA LEU A 147 6.43 -9.10 13.07
C LEU A 147 7.40 -9.50 11.97
N VAL A 148 8.11 -8.53 11.37
CA VAL A 148 9.11 -8.81 10.34
C VAL A 148 10.19 -9.77 10.85
N ILE A 149 10.73 -9.53 12.06
CA ILE A 149 11.72 -10.42 12.67
C ILE A 149 11.14 -11.82 12.89
N SER A 150 9.88 -11.92 13.34
CA SER A 150 9.23 -13.22 13.52
C SER A 150 9.01 -13.97 12.20
N THR A 151 8.78 -13.25 11.10
CA THR A 151 8.66 -13.86 9.77
C THR A 151 10.00 -14.34 9.24
N GLU A 152 11.08 -13.58 9.43
CA GLU A 152 12.43 -14.00 9.05
C GLU A 152 12.87 -15.24 9.84
N ALA A 153 12.60 -15.29 11.15
CA ALA A 153 12.90 -16.45 11.98
C ALA A 153 12.11 -17.69 11.54
N ALA A 154 10.85 -17.50 11.12
CA ALA A 154 10.03 -18.59 10.59
C ALA A 154 10.56 -19.10 9.24
N GLU A 155 11.01 -18.22 8.36
CA GLU A 155 11.64 -18.59 7.08
C GLU A 155 12.95 -19.37 7.29
N GLN A 156 13.77 -18.96 8.27
CA GLN A 156 15.01 -19.68 8.61
C GLN A 156 14.74 -21.06 9.20
N ALA A 157 13.77 -21.19 10.10
CA ALA A 157 13.40 -22.48 10.68
C ALA A 157 12.87 -23.46 9.62
N LEU A 158 12.06 -22.97 8.66
CA LEU A 158 11.57 -23.78 7.54
C LEU A 158 12.68 -24.21 6.56
N ALA A 159 13.82 -23.52 6.53
CA ALA A 159 14.95 -23.90 5.70
C ALA A 159 15.84 -24.98 6.33
N GLU A 160 15.70 -25.23 7.64
CA GLU A 160 16.47 -26.22 8.39
C GLU A 160 15.72 -27.54 8.63
N GLU A 161 14.39 -27.54 8.54
CA GLU A 161 13.55 -28.74 8.67
C GLU A 161 13.16 -29.30 7.29
N ASP A 162 13.54 -30.56 7.00
CA ASP A 162 13.22 -31.27 5.76
C ASP A 162 11.71 -31.25 5.41
N GLU A 163 11.46 -31.11 4.10
CA GLU A 163 10.24 -30.96 3.26
C GLU A 163 8.83 -31.47 3.67
N ASP A 164 8.51 -31.83 4.92
CA ASP A 164 7.25 -32.54 5.25
C ASP A 164 6.16 -31.71 5.98
N ALA A 165 6.27 -30.38 6.08
CA ALA A 165 5.22 -29.55 6.68
C ALA A 165 4.25 -28.99 5.62
N SER A 166 3.25 -29.80 5.24
CA SER A 166 2.10 -29.46 4.38
C SER A 166 1.12 -28.44 5.00
N THR A 167 1.61 -27.40 5.69
CA THR A 167 0.79 -26.25 6.05
C THR A 167 0.81 -25.28 4.89
N ALA A 168 -0.37 -25.06 4.28
CA ALA A 168 -0.61 -24.13 3.16
C ALA A 168 0.41 -22.99 3.13
N PRO A 169 1.10 -22.73 2.00
CA PRO A 169 2.21 -21.78 1.94
C PRO A 169 1.67 -20.43 2.41
N ARG A 170 1.96 -20.12 3.68
CA ARG A 170 1.66 -18.84 4.27
C ARG A 170 2.39 -17.87 3.35
N ASN A 171 1.71 -16.85 2.83
CA ASN A 171 2.37 -15.88 1.97
C ASN A 171 3.23 -14.96 2.86
N ILE A 172 4.27 -15.51 3.48
CA ILE A 172 5.16 -14.84 4.44
C ILE A 172 5.75 -13.59 3.78
N ASN A 173 6.20 -13.74 2.54
CA ASN A 173 6.60 -12.64 1.66
C ASN A 173 5.53 -11.54 1.51
N ARG A 174 4.25 -11.91 1.38
CA ARG A 174 3.14 -10.95 1.25
C ARG A 174 2.90 -10.22 2.57
N GLU A 175 2.88 -10.94 3.70
CA GLU A 175 2.73 -10.34 5.04
C GLU A 175 3.86 -9.37 5.33
N SER A 176 5.10 -9.76 5.02
CA SER A 176 6.29 -8.94 5.17
C SER A 176 6.24 -7.66 4.31
N LEU A 177 5.88 -7.80 3.02
CA LEU A 177 5.68 -6.66 2.13
C LEU A 177 4.53 -5.74 2.58
N LEU A 178 3.43 -6.31 3.08
CA LEU A 178 2.34 -5.53 3.65
C LEU A 178 2.82 -4.74 4.86
N CYS A 179 3.57 -5.34 5.78
CA CYS A 179 4.17 -4.64 6.91
C CYS A 179 5.05 -3.48 6.46
N ILE A 180 5.94 -3.70 5.49
CA ILE A 180 6.79 -2.64 4.93
C ILE A 180 5.93 -1.50 4.37
N ILE A 181 4.92 -1.79 3.56
CA ILE A 181 4.02 -0.79 2.98
C ILE A 181 3.27 -0.03 4.07
N THR A 182 2.78 -0.72 5.10
CA THR A 182 2.10 -0.06 6.22
C THR A 182 3.03 0.89 6.96
N ALA A 183 4.28 0.48 7.23
CA ALA A 183 5.27 1.32 7.89
C ALA A 183 5.56 2.58 7.07
N PHE A 184 5.80 2.45 5.76
CA PHE A 184 6.01 3.61 4.89
C PHE A 184 4.77 4.50 4.76
N ALA A 185 3.56 3.92 4.70
CA ALA A 185 2.32 4.70 4.64
C ALA A 185 2.08 5.52 5.92
N LEU A 186 2.42 4.96 7.10
CA LEU A 186 2.35 5.67 8.38
C LEU A 186 3.36 6.82 8.44
N LEU A 187 4.54 6.66 7.83
CA LEU A 187 5.58 7.69 7.80
C LEU A 187 5.32 8.78 6.75
N GLN A 188 4.71 8.45 5.60
CA GLN A 188 4.37 9.42 4.55
C GLN A 188 3.28 10.43 4.99
N GLY A 189 2.44 10.05 5.95
CA GLY A 189 1.40 10.92 6.51
C GLY A 189 1.91 11.95 7.52
N GLN A 190 3.22 12.01 7.80
CA GLN A 190 3.78 12.84 8.87
C GLN A 190 4.51 14.08 8.33
N ASP A 191 4.37 15.19 9.05
CA ASP A 191 5.35 16.27 9.03
C ASP A 191 6.55 15.84 9.88
N VAL A 192 7.66 15.56 9.20
CA VAL A 192 8.93 14.99 9.70
C VAL A 192 9.54 15.73 10.90
N VAL A 193 9.02 16.90 11.29
CA VAL A 193 9.71 17.87 12.15
C VAL A 193 9.78 17.47 13.64
N LYS A 194 8.90 16.60 14.16
CA LYS A 194 8.80 16.38 15.63
C LYS A 194 9.33 15.05 16.17
N SER A 195 9.65 14.08 15.31
CA SER A 195 9.93 12.70 15.72
C SER A 195 11.09 12.06 14.94
N VAL A 196 12.08 12.87 14.57
CA VAL A 196 13.21 12.51 13.69
C VAL A 196 14.08 11.38 14.26
N GLY A 197 14.33 11.32 15.57
CA GLY A 197 15.35 10.43 16.15
C GLY A 197 15.00 8.94 16.18
N SER A 198 13.83 8.57 16.72
CA SER A 198 13.42 7.16 16.83
C SER A 198 12.91 6.59 15.51
N LEU A 199 12.22 7.42 14.70
CA LEU A 199 11.63 6.98 13.43
C LEU A 199 12.67 6.69 12.34
N HIS A 200 13.83 7.37 12.37
CA HIS A 200 14.89 7.11 11.40
C HIS A 200 15.53 5.73 11.56
N LEU A 201 15.72 5.27 12.81
CA LEU A 201 16.28 3.95 13.09
C LEU A 201 15.36 2.83 12.56
N ASP A 202 14.05 3.00 12.72
CA ASP A 202 13.08 2.02 12.23
C ASP A 202 12.96 2.05 10.70
N LEU A 203 13.13 3.23 10.06
CA LEU A 203 13.11 3.34 8.60
C LEU A 203 14.23 2.53 7.93
N GLU A 204 15.44 2.61 8.47
CA GLU A 204 16.59 1.89 7.92
C GLU A 204 16.41 0.38 8.03
N PHE A 205 15.80 -0.11 9.11
CA PHE A 205 15.43 -1.51 9.26
C PHE A 205 14.50 -1.98 8.13
N PHE A 206 13.40 -1.26 7.86
CA PHE A 206 12.46 -1.64 6.80
C PHE A 206 13.05 -1.53 5.38
N ILE A 207 13.92 -0.52 5.13
CA ILE A 207 14.62 -0.38 3.84
C ILE A 207 15.58 -1.55 3.62
N THR A 208 16.35 -1.89 4.65
CA THR A 208 17.30 -3.00 4.63
C THR A 208 16.59 -4.33 4.43
N HIS A 209 15.49 -4.54 5.15
CA HIS A 209 14.66 -5.73 4.97
C HIS A 209 14.14 -5.83 3.54
N LEU A 210 13.54 -4.75 3.01
CA LEU A 210 13.05 -4.71 1.63
C LEU A 210 14.17 -5.05 0.62
N TYR A 211 15.39 -4.54 0.82
CA TYR A 211 16.54 -4.83 -0.04
C TYR A 211 16.91 -6.31 -0.02
N LYS A 212 16.92 -6.95 1.16
CA LYS A 212 17.21 -8.37 1.31
C LYS A 212 16.12 -9.26 0.70
N THR A 213 14.84 -8.89 0.83
CA THR A 213 13.72 -9.65 0.27
C THR A 213 13.67 -9.64 -1.27
N LEU A 214 14.34 -8.71 -1.95
CA LEU A 214 14.25 -8.59 -3.42
C LEU A 214 14.75 -9.83 -4.17
N LEU A 215 15.89 -10.41 -3.77
CA LEU A 215 16.45 -11.59 -4.46
C LEU A 215 15.62 -12.86 -4.20
N PRO A 216 15.24 -13.21 -2.96
CA PRO A 216 14.30 -14.30 -2.72
C PRO A 216 12.96 -14.09 -3.42
N SER A 217 12.49 -12.84 -3.50
CA SER A 217 11.25 -12.50 -4.19
C SER A 217 11.25 -12.98 -5.64
N SER A 218 12.35 -12.80 -6.40
CA SER A 218 12.41 -13.21 -7.80
C SER A 218 12.39 -14.71 -8.04
N MET A 219 12.66 -15.51 -7.01
CA MET A 219 12.62 -16.97 -7.07
C MET A 219 11.21 -17.53 -6.79
N ASN A 220 10.27 -16.69 -6.33
CA ASN A 220 8.91 -17.14 -6.06
C ASN A 220 8.07 -17.24 -7.35
N PRO A 221 7.49 -18.41 -7.67
CA PRO A 221 6.64 -18.55 -8.86
C PRO A 221 5.29 -17.82 -8.72
N ASP A 222 4.83 -17.56 -7.50
CA ASP A 222 3.52 -16.95 -7.21
C ASP A 222 3.50 -15.40 -7.20
N LEU A 223 4.54 -14.74 -7.73
CA LEU A 223 4.63 -13.27 -7.71
C LEU A 223 3.44 -12.57 -8.40
N GLU A 224 2.99 -13.10 -9.54
CA GLU A 224 1.86 -12.60 -10.30
C GLU A 224 0.53 -13.30 -9.97
N LEU A 225 0.52 -14.15 -8.92
CA LEU A 225 -0.67 -14.90 -8.56
C LEU A 225 -1.79 -13.94 -8.14
N SER A 226 -2.85 -13.95 -8.94
CA SER A 226 -4.08 -13.19 -8.74
C SER A 226 -5.27 -14.10 -8.98
N ALA A 227 -6.45 -13.70 -8.51
CA ALA A 227 -7.72 -14.38 -8.80
C ALA A 227 -8.03 -14.52 -10.31
N LYS A 228 -7.28 -13.81 -11.18
CA LYS A 228 -7.37 -13.87 -12.65
C LYS A 228 -6.18 -14.58 -13.32
N SER A 229 -5.27 -15.19 -12.54
CA SER A 229 -4.10 -15.86 -13.09
C SER A 229 -4.50 -17.15 -13.80
N LEU A 230 -3.97 -17.37 -15.00
CA LEU A 230 -4.21 -18.55 -15.83
C LEU A 230 -3.23 -19.66 -15.45
N ARG A 231 -3.29 -20.15 -14.21
CA ARG A 231 -2.52 -21.34 -13.83
C ARG A 231 -3.28 -22.61 -14.22
N LEU A 232 -2.57 -23.53 -14.87
CA LEU A 232 -3.04 -24.90 -15.03
C LEU A 232 -3.10 -25.55 -13.64
N ARG A 233 -4.06 -26.45 -13.46
CA ARG A 233 -4.21 -27.24 -12.23
C ARG A 233 -2.95 -28.07 -12.03
N ASP A 234 -2.38 -28.07 -10.83
CA ASP A 234 -1.15 -28.81 -10.56
C ASP A 234 -1.48 -30.33 -10.58
N PRO A 235 -0.79 -31.17 -11.37
CA PRO A 235 -1.06 -32.60 -11.44
C PRO A 235 -0.75 -33.35 -10.14
N ASP A 236 0.20 -32.86 -9.34
CA ASP A 236 0.62 -33.49 -8.07
C ASP A 236 0.13 -32.70 -6.83
N GLY A 237 -0.31 -31.46 -7.05
CA GLY A 237 -0.90 -30.63 -6.01
C GLY A 237 -2.23 -31.20 -5.54
N ASN A 238 -2.33 -31.46 -4.24
CA ASN A 238 -3.60 -31.47 -3.53
C ASN A 238 -4.16 -30.04 -3.61
N ASP A 239 -4.73 -29.69 -4.77
CA ASP A 239 -5.47 -28.47 -5.01
C ASP A 239 -6.74 -28.57 -4.17
N ASP A 240 -6.56 -28.37 -2.86
CA ASP A 240 -7.63 -28.05 -1.96
C ASP A 240 -8.37 -26.89 -2.60
N GLU A 241 -9.65 -27.13 -2.86
CA GLU A 241 -10.65 -26.17 -3.32
C GLU A 241 -10.72 -24.90 -2.43
N ALA A 242 -9.93 -24.86 -1.35
CA ALA A 242 -9.69 -23.74 -0.46
C ALA A 242 -8.60 -22.74 -0.93
N LEU A 243 -7.62 -23.14 -1.77
CA LEU A 243 -6.45 -22.31 -2.16
C LEU A 243 -6.60 -21.63 -3.55
N LEU A 244 -7.67 -21.93 -4.28
CA LEU A 244 -8.14 -21.24 -5.49
C LEU A 244 -9.60 -20.79 -5.27
N PRO A 245 -10.00 -19.58 -5.64
CA PRO A 245 -9.91 -18.40 -4.80
C PRO A 245 -11.27 -18.07 -4.13
N GLN A 246 -11.41 -18.35 -2.83
CA GLN A 246 -12.34 -17.56 -1.98
C GLN A 246 -11.94 -16.07 -1.96
N GLN A 247 -10.68 -15.76 -2.29
CA GLN A 247 -10.17 -14.42 -2.58
C GLN A 247 -10.78 -13.76 -3.83
N ALA A 248 -11.37 -14.51 -4.78
CA ALA A 248 -12.00 -13.94 -5.99
C ALA A 248 -13.28 -13.15 -5.69
N LYS A 249 -13.94 -13.44 -4.56
CA LYS A 249 -15.09 -12.67 -4.09
C LYS A 249 -14.68 -11.39 -3.35
N HIS A 250 -13.45 -11.33 -2.82
CA HIS A 250 -12.92 -10.16 -2.12
C HIS A 250 -12.12 -9.29 -3.09
N LYS A 251 -12.80 -8.33 -3.73
CA LYS A 251 -12.23 -7.28 -4.59
C LYS A 251 -11.17 -6.39 -3.91
N ILE A 252 -10.81 -6.69 -2.67
CA ILE A 252 -9.96 -5.87 -1.80
C ILE A 252 -8.52 -6.43 -1.78
N ASN A 253 -8.35 -7.76 -1.70
CA ASN A 253 -7.06 -8.46 -1.78
C ASN A 253 -6.52 -8.67 -3.21
N VAL A 254 -6.95 -7.86 -4.19
CA VAL A 254 -6.66 -8.06 -5.63
C VAL A 254 -5.20 -7.75 -6.00
N GLN A 255 -4.48 -7.01 -5.14
CA GLN A 255 -3.08 -6.67 -5.41
C GLN A 255 -2.21 -7.92 -5.37
N THR A 256 -1.52 -8.19 -6.48
CA THR A 256 -0.48 -9.22 -6.56
C THR A 256 0.72 -8.81 -5.72
N THR A 257 1.56 -9.78 -5.34
CA THR A 257 2.81 -9.55 -4.63
C THR A 257 3.70 -8.55 -5.38
N THR A 258 3.71 -8.59 -6.71
CA THR A 258 4.37 -7.58 -7.57
C THR A 258 3.87 -6.15 -7.32
N VAL A 259 2.56 -5.93 -7.20
CA VAL A 259 2.00 -4.58 -6.97
C VAL A 259 2.40 -4.06 -5.59
N LEU A 260 2.38 -4.93 -4.59
CA LEU A 260 2.85 -4.61 -3.24
C LEU A 260 4.34 -4.24 -3.26
N LEU A 261 5.17 -5.06 -3.91
CA LEU A 261 6.60 -4.82 -4.06
C LEU A 261 6.91 -3.50 -4.77
N LEU A 262 6.18 -3.18 -5.85
CA LEU A 262 6.33 -1.90 -6.55
C LEU A 262 5.94 -0.72 -5.66
N ARG A 263 4.90 -0.85 -4.85
CA ARG A 263 4.46 0.21 -3.93
C ARG A 263 5.49 0.45 -2.83
N SER A 264 6.05 -0.60 -2.23
CA SER A 264 7.12 -0.49 -1.24
C SER A 264 8.39 0.12 -1.86
N LEU A 265 8.80 -0.35 -3.04
CA LEU A 265 9.97 0.20 -3.74
C LEU A 265 9.78 1.66 -4.12
N SER A 266 8.60 2.04 -4.63
CA SER A 266 8.28 3.43 -4.95
C SER A 266 8.34 4.33 -3.72
N SER A 267 7.86 3.86 -2.56
CA SER A 267 7.96 4.63 -1.31
C SER A 267 9.40 4.86 -0.83
N VAL A 268 10.33 3.95 -1.14
CA VAL A 268 11.75 4.05 -0.78
C VAL A 268 12.55 4.89 -1.77
N LEU A 269 12.36 4.63 -3.08
CA LEU A 269 13.16 5.24 -4.14
C LEU A 269 12.62 6.60 -4.59
N LEU A 270 11.31 6.80 -4.50
CA LEU A 270 10.60 8.01 -4.92
C LEU A 270 9.66 8.52 -3.82
N PRO A 271 10.18 8.88 -2.63
CA PRO A 271 9.34 9.37 -1.54
C PRO A 271 8.62 10.67 -1.96
N PRO A 272 7.30 10.79 -1.75
CA PRO A 272 6.49 11.87 -2.32
C PRO A 272 6.87 13.26 -1.79
N GLN A 273 7.25 13.35 -0.51
CA GLN A 273 7.60 14.64 0.11
C GLN A 273 9.04 15.09 -0.21
N ASN A 274 9.97 14.15 -0.44
CA ASN A 274 11.41 14.44 -0.54
C ASN A 274 12.09 13.68 -1.70
N LEU A 275 11.53 13.83 -2.91
CA LEU A 275 11.91 13.12 -4.14
C LEU A 275 13.41 13.17 -4.51
N ARG A 276 14.23 14.07 -3.95
CA ARG A 276 15.67 14.19 -4.25
C ARG A 276 16.59 13.89 -3.07
N SER A 277 16.04 13.55 -1.91
CA SER A 277 16.80 13.31 -0.67
C SER A 277 17.48 11.94 -0.61
N VAL A 278 17.04 10.97 -1.43
CA VAL A 278 17.52 9.58 -1.34
C VAL A 278 19.04 9.52 -1.62
N PRO A 279 19.83 8.84 -0.76
CA PRO A 279 21.27 8.71 -0.94
C PRO A 279 21.65 8.01 -2.26
N PRO A 280 22.75 8.43 -2.93
CA PRO A 280 23.17 7.85 -4.20
C PRO A 280 23.55 6.37 -4.08
N LEU A 281 24.19 5.95 -2.99
CA LEU A 281 24.55 4.55 -2.74
C LEU A 281 23.30 3.66 -2.67
N ARG A 282 22.29 4.09 -1.94
CA ARG A 282 21.01 3.37 -1.83
C ARG A 282 20.34 3.22 -3.19
N LEU A 283 20.23 4.31 -3.95
CA LEU A 283 19.63 4.27 -5.30
C LEU A 283 20.39 3.34 -6.23
N ALA A 284 21.72 3.38 -6.18
CA ALA A 284 22.57 2.55 -7.03
C ALA A 284 22.45 1.06 -6.66
N ALA A 285 22.42 0.73 -5.37
CA ALA A 285 22.23 -0.63 -4.87
C ALA A 285 20.88 -1.21 -5.32
N PHE A 286 19.79 -0.48 -5.06
CA PHE A 286 18.46 -0.88 -5.50
C PHE A 286 18.38 -0.94 -7.04
N ALA A 287 18.94 0.02 -7.78
CA ALA A 287 18.91 -0.01 -9.25
C ALA A 287 19.61 -1.26 -9.82
N LYS A 288 20.79 -1.59 -9.28
CA LYS A 288 21.52 -2.79 -9.68
C LYS A 288 20.70 -4.04 -9.40
N GLN A 289 20.20 -4.20 -8.17
CA GLN A 289 19.46 -5.40 -7.78
C GLN A 289 18.11 -5.52 -8.50
N LEU A 290 17.41 -4.40 -8.75
CA LEU A 290 16.17 -4.38 -9.53
C LEU A 290 16.38 -4.87 -10.97
N LEU A 291 17.52 -4.53 -11.58
CA LEU A 291 17.87 -5.04 -12.89
C LEU A 291 18.27 -6.52 -12.84
N THR A 292 18.95 -6.96 -11.77
CA THR A 292 19.25 -8.38 -11.54
C THR A 292 17.98 -9.22 -11.42
N ILE A 293 17.01 -8.81 -10.59
CA ILE A 293 15.75 -9.57 -10.43
C ILE A 293 14.92 -9.55 -11.71
N SER A 294 14.99 -8.48 -12.52
CA SER A 294 14.24 -8.36 -13.76
C SER A 294 14.60 -9.44 -14.79
N LEU A 295 15.76 -10.10 -14.65
CA LEU A 295 16.15 -11.25 -15.48
C LEU A 295 15.32 -12.51 -15.19
N GLN A 296 14.71 -12.61 -14.01
CA GLN A 296 13.95 -13.78 -13.55
C GLN A 296 12.44 -13.51 -13.48
N LEU A 297 12.01 -12.26 -13.62
CA LEU A 297 10.60 -11.89 -13.51
C LEU A 297 9.82 -12.17 -14.80
N PRO A 298 8.51 -12.48 -14.70
CA PRO A 298 7.64 -12.54 -15.87
C PRO A 298 7.49 -11.16 -16.53
N GLU A 299 7.02 -11.14 -17.78
CA GLU A 299 6.98 -9.96 -18.64
C GLU A 299 6.32 -8.74 -17.98
N LYS A 300 5.16 -8.90 -17.35
CA LYS A 300 4.41 -7.78 -16.76
C LYS A 300 5.12 -7.20 -15.54
N SER A 301 5.63 -8.08 -14.67
CA SER A 301 6.44 -7.67 -13.52
C SER A 301 7.73 -6.98 -13.96
N CYS A 302 8.43 -7.52 -14.96
CA CYS A 302 9.63 -6.91 -15.52
C CYS A 302 9.33 -5.51 -16.08
N LEU A 303 8.28 -5.34 -16.90
CA LEU A 303 7.88 -4.03 -17.43
C LEU A 303 7.57 -3.01 -16.32
N ALA A 304 6.93 -3.47 -15.24
CA ALA A 304 6.61 -2.61 -14.11
C ALA A 304 7.86 -2.18 -13.32
N MET A 305 8.82 -3.09 -13.10
CA MET A 305 10.12 -2.77 -12.49
C MET A 305 10.92 -1.79 -13.35
N MET A 306 10.92 -2.00 -14.67
CA MET A 306 11.55 -1.10 -15.63
C MET A 306 10.89 0.28 -15.63
N GLY A 307 9.56 0.35 -15.55
CA GLY A 307 8.82 1.60 -15.41
C GLY A 307 9.19 2.38 -14.15
N LEU A 308 9.37 1.70 -13.02
CA LEU A 308 9.86 2.32 -11.78
C LEU A 308 11.29 2.85 -11.95
N LEU A 309 12.20 2.06 -12.52
CA LEU A 309 13.58 2.48 -12.78
C LEU A 309 13.66 3.68 -13.73
N GLN A 310 12.80 3.75 -14.74
CA GLN A 310 12.70 4.92 -15.63
C GLN A 310 12.25 6.17 -14.88
N GLN A 311 11.32 6.05 -13.93
CA GLN A 311 10.93 7.17 -13.07
C GLN A 311 12.09 7.61 -12.17
N VAL A 312 12.83 6.66 -11.58
CA VAL A 312 14.04 6.95 -10.79
C VAL A 312 15.10 7.66 -11.64
N ALA A 313 15.37 7.16 -12.85
CA ALA A 313 16.31 7.78 -13.78
C ALA A 313 15.88 9.20 -14.18
N LYS A 314 14.58 9.44 -14.39
CA LYS A 314 14.04 10.76 -14.72
C LYS A 314 14.23 11.77 -13.58
N VAL A 315 14.06 11.36 -12.32
CA VAL A 315 14.13 12.27 -11.16
C VAL A 315 15.55 12.43 -10.64
N GLN A 316 16.32 11.34 -10.59
CA GLN A 316 17.62 11.25 -9.90
C GLN A 316 18.72 10.59 -10.75
N GLY A 317 18.56 10.51 -12.08
CA GLY A 317 19.49 9.81 -12.98
C GLY A 317 20.96 10.17 -12.82
N LYS A 318 21.27 11.45 -12.56
CA LYS A 318 22.65 11.93 -12.27
C LYS A 318 23.35 11.16 -11.15
N LYS A 319 22.60 10.67 -10.15
CA LYS A 319 23.15 9.94 -8.99
C LYS A 319 23.52 8.48 -9.33
N ILE A 320 22.87 7.88 -10.32
CA ILE A 320 23.04 6.46 -10.69
C ILE A 320 23.74 6.27 -12.03
N ALA A 321 23.95 7.35 -12.80
CA ALA A 321 24.49 7.29 -14.16
C ALA A 321 25.83 6.55 -14.27
N ALA A 322 26.68 6.65 -13.25
CA ALA A 322 27.98 5.97 -13.20
C ALA A 322 27.88 4.44 -13.38
N LEU A 323 26.76 3.82 -13.03
CA LEU A 323 26.56 2.38 -13.20
C LEU A 323 26.53 1.91 -14.67
N TRP A 324 26.25 2.82 -15.60
CA TRP A 324 26.21 2.54 -17.04
C TRP A 324 27.53 2.81 -17.76
N TYR A 325 28.55 3.33 -17.06
CA TYR A 325 29.84 3.67 -17.65
C TYR A 325 30.97 2.92 -16.94
N THR A 326 31.67 2.06 -17.68
CA THR A 326 32.82 1.29 -17.17
C THR A 326 33.96 2.18 -16.66
N GLU A 327 34.12 3.37 -17.24
CA GLU A 327 35.15 4.34 -16.86
C GLU A 327 34.85 5.06 -15.53
N GLU A 328 33.60 5.06 -15.08
CA GLU A 328 33.18 5.75 -13.85
C GLU A 328 33.04 4.82 -12.64
N ARG A 329 33.57 3.58 -12.73
CA ARG A 329 33.60 2.65 -11.61
C ARG A 329 34.38 3.28 -10.45
N LYS A 330 33.74 3.35 -9.28
CA LYS A 330 34.30 3.97 -8.07
C LYS A 330 34.33 2.94 -6.94
N GLY A 331 35.47 2.87 -6.27
CA GLY A 331 35.67 2.02 -5.09
C GLY A 331 36.36 0.69 -5.42
N ASP A 332 37.12 0.21 -4.44
CA ASP A 332 37.75 -1.11 -4.47
C ASP A 332 36.77 -2.18 -3.99
N GLY A 333 36.96 -3.42 -4.47
CA GLY A 333 36.14 -4.58 -4.08
C GLY A 333 35.05 -4.96 -5.08
N VAL A 334 34.10 -5.76 -4.59
CA VAL A 334 33.04 -6.39 -5.39
C VAL A 334 31.68 -6.01 -4.80
N PHE A 335 30.70 -5.78 -5.69
CA PHE A 335 29.31 -5.59 -5.28
C PHE A 335 28.77 -6.85 -4.59
N ASN A 336 28.24 -6.70 -3.37
CA ASN A 336 27.64 -7.79 -2.63
C ASN A 336 26.18 -7.43 -2.24
N PRO A 337 25.18 -8.04 -2.90
CA PRO A 337 23.77 -7.76 -2.62
C PRO A 337 23.27 -8.38 -1.32
N LEU A 338 24.02 -9.28 -0.69
CA LEU A 338 23.65 -9.98 0.55
C LEU A 338 24.23 -9.31 1.82
N ARG A 339 24.82 -8.11 1.68
CA ARG A 339 25.32 -7.34 2.82
C ARG A 339 24.20 -6.96 3.77
N GLU A 340 24.52 -6.86 5.06
CA GLU A 340 23.55 -6.46 6.08
C GLU A 340 23.05 -5.03 5.88
N GLU A 341 23.91 -4.12 5.43
CA GLU A 341 23.57 -2.74 5.15
C GLU A 341 23.52 -2.48 3.64
N VAL A 342 22.46 -1.80 3.18
CA VAL A 342 22.29 -1.47 1.75
C VAL A 342 23.44 -0.60 1.24
N GLU A 343 23.88 0.37 2.03
CA GLU A 343 24.94 1.31 1.65
C GLU A 343 26.33 0.63 1.61
N GLY A 344 26.50 -0.46 2.38
CA GLY A 344 27.69 -1.31 2.37
C GLY A 344 27.76 -2.33 1.23
N SER A 345 26.76 -2.40 0.35
CA SER A 345 26.73 -3.32 -0.80
C SER A 345 27.76 -3.00 -1.90
N ASN A 346 28.33 -1.79 -1.88
CA ASN A 346 29.31 -1.28 -2.85
C ASN A 346 28.82 -1.31 -4.32
N PRO A 347 27.71 -0.63 -4.65
CA PRO A 347 27.08 -0.71 -5.97
C PRO A 347 27.89 -0.03 -7.08
N PHE A 348 28.69 1.00 -6.77
CA PHE A 348 29.53 1.66 -7.77
C PHE A 348 30.82 0.88 -8.12
N ALA A 349 31.11 -0.20 -7.39
CA ALA A 349 32.13 -1.17 -7.77
C ALA A 349 31.61 -2.19 -8.80
N THR A 350 30.38 -2.07 -9.31
CA THR A 350 29.90 -2.88 -10.45
C THR A 350 29.37 -1.97 -11.55
N THR A 351 29.21 -2.55 -12.74
CA THR A 351 28.41 -1.97 -13.81
C THR A 351 27.09 -2.73 -13.97
N ILE A 352 26.15 -2.13 -14.70
CA ILE A 352 24.90 -2.77 -15.10
C ILE A 352 25.14 -3.54 -16.39
N TRP A 353 25.29 -4.85 -16.26
CA TRP A 353 25.45 -5.78 -17.38
C TRP A 353 24.11 -6.45 -17.73
N GLU A 354 23.15 -6.46 -16.80
CA GLU A 354 21.82 -7.02 -16.98
C GLU A 354 21.05 -6.35 -18.12
N GLY A 355 21.34 -5.07 -18.37
CA GLY A 355 20.76 -4.34 -19.50
C GLY A 355 21.03 -5.01 -20.85
N GLU A 356 22.22 -5.60 -21.03
CA GLU A 356 22.58 -6.28 -22.29
C GLU A 356 21.80 -7.59 -22.48
N LEU A 357 21.55 -8.33 -21.40
CA LEU A 357 20.69 -9.51 -21.45
C LEU A 357 19.22 -9.13 -21.68
N LEU A 358 18.73 -8.08 -21.01
CA LEU A 358 17.35 -7.60 -21.18
C LEU A 358 17.08 -7.04 -22.59
N ARG A 359 18.10 -6.55 -23.30
CA ARG A 359 18.00 -6.20 -24.73
C ARG A 359 17.70 -7.39 -25.62
N GLN A 360 18.00 -8.60 -25.17
CA GLN A 360 17.73 -9.84 -25.90
C GLN A 360 16.48 -10.57 -25.36
N HIS A 361 15.73 -9.95 -24.44
CA HIS A 361 14.51 -10.52 -23.87
C HIS A 361 13.48 -10.85 -24.96
N PHE A 362 12.72 -11.95 -24.80
CA PHE A 362 11.77 -12.43 -25.82
C PHE A 362 10.69 -11.40 -26.16
N CYS A 363 10.15 -10.70 -25.14
CA CYS A 363 9.14 -9.66 -25.33
C CYS A 363 9.75 -8.36 -25.91
N PRO A 364 9.21 -7.80 -27.01
CA PRO A 364 9.65 -6.53 -27.59
C PRO A 364 9.49 -5.33 -26.65
N GLN A 365 8.42 -5.29 -25.85
CA GLN A 365 8.16 -4.17 -24.93
C GLN A 365 9.25 -4.06 -23.87
N VAL A 366 9.75 -5.20 -23.37
CA VAL A 366 10.87 -5.21 -22.40
C VAL A 366 12.13 -4.66 -23.06
N ARG A 367 12.43 -5.07 -24.29
CA ARG A 367 13.59 -4.55 -25.07
C ARG A 367 13.48 -3.04 -25.31
N GLU A 368 12.29 -2.54 -25.66
CA GLU A 368 12.05 -1.10 -25.82
C GLU A 368 12.21 -0.35 -24.50
N SER A 369 11.75 -0.94 -23.39
CA SER A 369 11.83 -0.33 -22.06
C SER A 369 13.28 -0.17 -21.56
N ILE A 370 14.18 -1.11 -21.84
CA ILE A 370 15.59 -1.00 -21.47
C ILE A 370 16.30 0.08 -22.29
N VAL A 371 16.02 0.14 -23.60
CA VAL A 371 16.56 1.21 -24.46
C VAL A 371 16.07 2.59 -24.01
N ALA A 372 14.80 2.71 -23.60
CA ALA A 372 14.25 3.94 -23.06
C ALA A 372 14.91 4.34 -21.73
N LEU A 373 15.18 3.38 -20.84
CA LEU A 373 15.89 3.61 -19.59
C LEU A 373 17.30 4.17 -19.83
N GLU A 374 18.07 3.53 -20.71
CA GLU A 374 19.43 3.95 -21.05
C GLU A 374 19.47 5.35 -21.67
N LYS A 375 18.57 5.64 -22.62
CA LYS A 375 18.42 7.00 -23.19
C LYS A 375 18.12 8.03 -22.10
N GLY A 376 17.25 7.69 -21.15
CA GLY A 376 16.94 8.56 -20.00
C GLY A 376 18.16 8.84 -19.14
N ILE A 377 19.04 7.86 -18.95
CA ILE A 377 20.25 8.01 -18.14
C ILE A 377 21.29 8.86 -18.86
N VAL A 378 21.52 8.60 -20.16
CA VAL A 378 22.40 9.43 -21.00
C VAL A 378 21.93 10.89 -20.99
N ALA A 379 20.63 11.13 -21.17
CA ALA A 379 20.05 12.48 -21.12
C ALA A 379 20.12 13.12 -19.74
N SER A 380 20.10 12.33 -18.66
CA SER A 380 20.25 12.87 -17.31
C SER A 380 21.68 13.30 -16.99
N ARG A 381 22.68 12.76 -17.70
CA ARG A 381 24.10 13.08 -17.51
C ARG A 381 24.51 14.37 -18.21
N SER A 382 23.98 14.64 -19.41
CA SER A 382 24.07 15.95 -20.09
C SER A 382 23.38 17.04 -19.28
#